data_AF-A0A6C0KXV5-F1
#
_entry.id   AF-A0A6C0KXV5-F1
#
_cell.length_a   1.000
_cell.length_b   1.000
_cell.length_c   1.000
_cell.angle_alpha   90.00
_cell.angle_beta   90.00
_cell.angle_gamma   90.00
#
_symmetry.space_group_name_H-M   'P 1'
#
loop_
_entity.id
_entity.type
_entity.pdbx_description
1 polymer ?
#
loop_
_entity_poly.entity_id
_entity_poly.type
_entity_poly.pdbx_seq_one_letter_code
_entity_poly.pdbx_strand_id
1 'polypeptide(L)' 'MLFNNRKTKKRSHLHYGTAKKARQTIKYLKTRPRGEQIQGAQSMFFRAKYHAHQTPDMRAAAQVYAKFLKSVPKT' A
#
# COMPACT_ATOMS: atom_id res chain seq x y z
N MET A 1 -14.97 35.20 -9.47
CA MET A 1 -15.50 34.14 -8.58
C MET A 1 -14.33 33.33 -8.02
N LEU A 2 -14.09 33.38 -6.70
CA LEU A 2 -13.00 32.64 -6.04
C LEU A 2 -13.52 31.24 -5.66
N PHE A 3 -13.12 30.20 -6.39
CA PHE A 3 -13.49 28.81 -6.06
C PHE A 3 -12.65 28.31 -4.88
N ASN A 4 -13.07 28.58 -3.65
CA ASN A 4 -12.52 27.97 -2.43
C ASN A 4 -12.97 26.50 -2.32
N ASN A 5 -12.45 25.65 -3.21
CA ASN A 5 -12.73 24.22 -3.21
C ASN A 5 -11.84 23.52 -2.17
N ARG A 6 -12.23 23.58 -0.89
CA ARG A 6 -11.59 22.79 0.19
C ARG A 6 -11.90 21.31 -0.02
N LYS A 7 -11.25 20.68 -1.00
CA LYS A 7 -11.32 19.22 -1.21
C LYS A 7 -10.84 18.54 0.05
N THR A 8 -11.78 17.98 0.82
CA THR A 8 -11.47 17.14 1.98
C THR A 8 -10.60 15.98 1.50
N LYS A 9 -9.32 15.98 1.88
CA LYS A 9 -8.37 14.91 1.53
C LYS A 9 -8.90 13.61 2.12
N LYS A 10 -9.54 12.77 1.30
CA LYS A 10 -9.93 11.42 1.71
C LYS A 10 -8.65 10.68 2.13
N ARG A 11 -8.59 10.23 3.38
CA ARG A 11 -7.45 9.45 3.89
C ARG A 11 -7.38 8.15 3.08
N SER A 12 -6.26 7.92 2.40
CA SER A 12 -6.06 6.68 1.65
C SER A 12 -5.98 5.49 2.62
N HIS A 13 -6.67 4.40 2.29
CA HIS A 13 -6.58 3.11 3.01
C HIS A 13 -5.25 2.37 2.72
N LEU A 14 -4.43 2.88 1.81
CA LEU A 14 -3.16 2.30 1.41
C LEU A 14 -2.01 2.91 2.23
N HIS A 15 -1.31 2.07 2.98
CA HIS A 15 -0.26 2.49 3.91
C HIS A 15 0.98 1.61 3.79
N TYR A 16 2.16 2.22 3.80
CA TYR A 16 3.43 1.52 3.58
C TYR A 16 4.49 1.81 4.65
N GLY A 17 4.12 2.55 5.71
CA GLY A 17 5.05 3.02 6.73
C GLY A 17 5.44 1.99 7.79
N THR A 18 4.57 1.01 8.08
CA THR A 18 4.85 -0.04 9.08
C THR A 18 4.22 -1.37 8.70
N ALA A 19 4.75 -2.47 9.22
CA ALA A 19 4.20 -3.81 8.98
C ALA A 19 2.74 -3.94 9.44
N LYS A 20 2.36 -3.33 10.57
CA LYS A 20 0.97 -3.34 11.07
C LYS A 20 0.01 -2.69 10.06
N LYS A 21 0.37 -1.51 9.54
CA LYS A 21 -0.43 -0.80 8.54
C LYS A 21 -0.45 -1.53 7.20
N ALA A 22 0.68 -2.13 6.79
CA ALA A 22 0.73 -2.95 5.58
C ALA A 22 -0.23 -4.15 5.63
N ARG A 23 -0.33 -4.84 6.78
CA ARG A 23 -1.32 -5.92 6.97
C ARG A 23 -2.76 -5.42 6.86
N GLN A 24 -3.06 -4.23 7.39
CA GLN A 24 -4.38 -3.61 7.24
C GLN A 24 -4.69 -3.29 5.78
N THR A 25 -3.72 -2.73 5.05
CA THR A 25 -3.87 -2.49 3.62
C THR A 25 -4.06 -3.78 2.83
N ILE A 26 -3.35 -4.86 3.16
CA ILE A 26 -3.60 -6.18 2.54
C ILE A 26 -5.01 -6.69 2.84
N LYS A 27 -5.50 -6.55 4.08
CA LYS A 27 -6.87 -6.94 4.43
C LYS A 27 -7.89 -6.20 3.57
N TYR A 28 -7.69 -4.90 3.34
CA TYR A 28 -8.49 -4.11 2.41
C TYR A 28 -8.34 -4.59 0.96
N LEU A 29 -7.11 -4.80 0.47
CA LEU A 29 -6.87 -5.22 -0.91
C LEU A 29 -7.53 -6.58 -1.19
N LYS A 30 -7.53 -7.53 -0.26
CA LYS A 30 -8.17 -8.84 -0.43
C LYS A 30 -9.67 -8.77 -0.76
N THR A 31 -10.35 -7.65 -0.47
CA THR A 31 -11.77 -7.45 -0.85
C THR A 31 -11.95 -6.79 -2.22
N ARG A 32 -10.85 -6.52 -2.94
CA ARG A 32 -10.85 -5.85 -4.26
C ARG A 32 -10.59 -6.86 -5.38
N PRO A 33 -10.89 -6.53 -6.64
CA PRO A 33 -10.54 -7.36 -7.80
C PRO A 33 -9.03 -7.66 -7.85
N ARG A 34 -8.65 -8.83 -8.38
CA ARG A 34 -7.25 -9.30 -8.41
C ARG A 34 -6.28 -8.29 -9.03
N GLY A 35 -6.67 -7.62 -10.11
CA GLY A 35 -5.83 -6.58 -10.74
C GLY A 35 -5.51 -5.45 -9.76
N GLU A 36 -6.50 -4.97 -9.01
CA GLU A 36 -6.32 -3.93 -8.00
C GLU A 36 -5.49 -4.41 -6.80
N GLN A 37 -5.64 -5.69 -6.41
CA GLN A 37 -4.81 -6.30 -5.36
C GLN A 37 -3.33 -6.20 -5.71
N ILE A 38 -2.98 -6.64 -6.92
CA ILE A 38 -1.61 -6.67 -7.40
C ILE A 38 -1.07 -5.25 -7.54
N GLN A 39 -1.79 -4.37 -8.24
CA GLN A 39 -1.35 -2.99 -8.46
C GLN A 39 -1.19 -2.21 -7.15
N GLY A 40 -2.15 -2.35 -6.24
CA GLY A 40 -2.11 -1.72 -4.92
C GLY A 40 -0.94 -2.22 -4.08
N ALA A 41 -0.75 -3.54 -4.00
CA ALA A 41 0.34 -4.12 -3.23
C ALA A 41 1.72 -3.84 -3.84
N GLN A 42 1.86 -3.84 -5.18
CA GLN A 42 3.09 -3.44 -5.87
C GLN A 42 3.43 -1.98 -5.58
N SER A 43 2.44 -1.08 -5.69
CA SER A 43 2.64 0.34 -5.41
C SER A 43 3.13 0.56 -3.98
N MET A 44 2.53 -0.11 -3.00
CA MET A 44 2.94 0.02 -1.60
C MET A 44 4.27 -0.65 -1.31
N PHE A 45 4.56 -1.79 -1.94
CA PHE A 45 5.86 -2.45 -1.87
C PHE A 45 6.97 -1.52 -2.33
N PHE A 46 6.84 -0.90 -3.50
CA PHE A 46 7.86 -0.01 -4.04
C PHE A 46 8.02 1.26 -3.20
N ARG A 47 6.91 1.85 -2.73
CA ARG A 47 6.97 3.00 -1.82
C ARG A 47 7.66 2.67 -0.50
N ALA A 48 7.45 1.49 0.06
CA ALA A 48 8.17 1.05 1.27
C ALA A 48 9.64 0.74 0.98
N LYS A 49 9.92 0.05 -0.13
CA LYS A 49 11.25 -0.44 -0.49
C LYS A 49 12.21 0.68 -0.91
N TYR A 50 11.72 1.70 -1.60
CA TYR A 50 12.53 2.76 -2.20
C TYR A 50 12.26 4.14 -1.57
N HIS A 51 11.73 4.16 -0.36
CA HIS A 51 11.58 5.42 0.36
C HIS A 51 12.96 6.04 0.63
N ALA A 52 13.11 7.36 0.39
CA ALA A 52 14.39 8.06 0.57
C ALA A 52 14.95 7.93 1.99
N HIS A 53 14.07 7.98 3.00
CA HIS A 53 14.40 7.73 4.40
C HIS A 53 13.77 6.41 4.85
N GLN A 54 14.13 5.31 4.18
CA GLN A 54 13.57 4.01 4.52
C GLN A 54 13.91 3.62 5.97
N THR A 55 12.88 3.43 6.78
CA THR A 55 13.03 2.96 8.17
C THR A 55 13.02 1.43 8.25
N PRO A 56 13.49 0.82 9.36
CA PRO A 56 13.34 -0.62 9.60
C PRO A 56 11.88 -1.10 9.49
N ASP A 57 10.93 -0.29 9.95
CA ASP A 57 9.49 -0.59 9.84
C ASP A 57 8.99 -0.64 8.41
N MET A 58 9.53 0.22 7.53
CA MET A 58 9.21 0.20 6.10
C MET A 58 9.79 -1.02 5.42
N ARG A 59 10.99 -1.48 5.82
CA ARG A 59 11.54 -2.76 5.34
C ARG A 59 10.63 -3.93 5.72
N ALA A 60 10.16 -3.95 6.97
CA ALA A 60 9.20 -4.95 7.42
C ALA A 60 7.86 -4.85 6.66
N ALA A 61 7.37 -3.64 6.38
CA ALA A 61 6.21 -3.43 5.52
C ALA A 61 6.41 -3.97 4.10
N ALA A 62 7.58 -3.72 3.50
CA ALA A 62 7.94 -4.24 2.18
C ALA A 62 7.96 -5.77 2.16
N GLN A 63 8.49 -6.42 3.20
CA GLN A 63 8.46 -7.89 3.32
C GLN A 63 7.03 -8.45 3.36
N VAL A 64 6.14 -7.78 4.09
CA VAL A 64 4.72 -8.13 4.16
C VAL A 64 4.07 -8.07 2.77
N TYR A 65 4.32 -7.00 2.01
CA TYR A 65 3.81 -6.89 0.64
C TYR A 65 4.45 -7.89 -0.33
N ALA A 66 5.75 -8.14 -0.21
CA ALA A 66 6.45 -9.13 -1.02
C ALA A 66 5.87 -10.54 -0.82
N LYS A 67 5.58 -10.91 0.43
CA LYS A 67 4.91 -12.19 0.76
C LYS A 67 3.53 -12.27 0.14
N PHE A 68 2.74 -11.18 0.22
CA PHE A 68 1.43 -11.13 -0.41
C PHE A 68 1.51 -11.27 -1.94
N LEU A 69 2.39 -10.51 -2.60
CA LEU A 69 2.56 -10.58 -4.05
C LEU A 69 3.02 -11.96 -4.54
N LYS A 70 3.81 -12.70 -3.74
CA LYS A 70 4.16 -14.09 -4.03
C LYS A 70 2.99 -15.06 -3.87
N SER A 71 2.07 -14.77 -2.95
CA SER A 71 0.89 -15.62 -2.72
C SER A 71 -0.21 -15.44 -3.75
N VAL A 72 -0.20 -14.33 -4.51
CA VAL A 72 -1.13 -14.13 -5.62
C VAL A 72 -0.57 -14.88 -6.84
N PRO A 73 -1.24 -15.93 -7.35
CA PRO A 73 -0.74 -16.71 -8.47
C PRO A 73 -0.49 -15.81 -9.68
N LYS A 74 0.65 -15.96 -10.35
CA LYS A 74 0.91 -15.33 -11.65
C LYS A 74 0.21 -16.19 -12.70
N THR A 75 -0.69 -15.56 -13.45
CA THR A 75 -1.32 -16.14 -14.64
C THR A 75 -0.27 -16.42 -15.69
#